data_AF-A0A1V5VUD3-F1
#
_entry.id   AF-A0A1V5VUD3-F1
#
_cell.length_a   1.000
_cell.length_b   1.000
_cell.length_c   1.000
_cell.angle_alpha   90.00
_cell.angle_beta   90.00
_cell.angle_gamma   90.00
#
_symmetry.space_group_name_H-M   'P 1'
#
loop_
_entity.id
_entity.type
_entity.pdbx_description
1 polymer ?
#
loop_
_entity_poly.entity_id
_entity_poly.type
_entity_poly.pdbx_seq_one_letter_code
_entity_poly.pdbx_strand_id
1 'polypeptide(L)'
;MPEWITAKMRQALPYFEKRMPGFITDEAIFIGAETRTSSPVRILRNKDFQSLTVKGLYPIGEGSGYSGGIVSSAVDGIKCADAIVCELA
;
A
#
# COMPACT_ATOMS: atom_id res chain seq x y z
N MET A 1 14.96 -13.77 -7.04
CA MET A 1 14.11 -13.34 -5.90
C MET A 1 14.46 -14.19 -4.69
N PRO A 2 14.41 -13.67 -3.45
CA PRO A 2 14.75 -14.44 -2.26
C PRO A 2 14.00 -15.77 -2.17
N GLU A 3 14.69 -16.82 -1.69
CA GLU A 3 14.17 -18.20 -1.66
C GLU A 3 12.82 -18.28 -0.94
N TRP A 4 12.70 -17.61 0.20
CA TRP A 4 11.48 -17.59 1.01
C TRP A 4 10.26 -17.04 0.26
N ILE A 5 10.43 -16.15 -0.74
CA ILE A 5 9.32 -15.69 -1.58
C ILE A 5 9.01 -16.75 -2.65
N THR A 6 10.03 -17.26 -3.34
CA THR A 6 9.82 -18.27 -4.40
C THR A 6 9.17 -19.55 -3.88
N ALA A 7 9.51 -19.97 -2.66
CA ALA A 7 8.91 -21.13 -1.99
C ALA A 7 7.41 -20.92 -1.75
N LYS A 8 6.99 -19.72 -1.31
CA LYS A 8 5.59 -19.38 -1.12
C LYS A 8 4.82 -19.30 -2.44
N MET A 9 5.44 -18.75 -3.49
CA MET A 9 4.83 -18.73 -4.82
C MET A 9 4.57 -20.15 -5.35
N ARG A 10 5.53 -21.07 -5.24
CA ARG A 10 5.33 -22.48 -5.65
C ARG A 10 4.17 -23.15 -4.91
N GLN A 11 3.91 -22.78 -3.66
CA GLN A 11 2.79 -23.29 -2.88
C GLN A 11 1.45 -22.64 -3.28
N ALA A 12 1.46 -21.36 -3.64
CA ALA A 12 0.25 -20.60 -3.97
C ALA A 12 -0.29 -20.91 -5.38
N LEU A 13 0.57 -21.17 -6.36
CA LEU A 13 0.15 -21.40 -7.75
C LEU A 13 -0.86 -22.57 -7.89
N PRO A 14 -0.62 -23.78 -7.33
CA PRO A 14 -1.60 -24.87 -7.41
C PRO A 14 -2.95 -24.53 -6.75
N TYR A 15 -2.96 -23.64 -5.77
CA TYR A 15 -4.20 -23.17 -5.15
C TYR A 15 -4.99 -22.26 -6.10
N PHE A 16 -4.32 -21.40 -6.85
CA PHE A 16 -4.96 -20.58 -7.87
C PHE A 16 -5.56 -21.42 -8.99
N GLU A 17 -4.86 -22.44 -9.49
CA GLU A 17 -5.41 -23.36 -10.51
C GLU A 17 -6.70 -24.05 -10.05
N LYS A 18 -6.74 -24.50 -8.77
CA LYS A 18 -7.97 -25.10 -8.21
C LYS A 18 -9.15 -24.14 -8.13
N ARG A 19 -8.90 -22.83 -8.02
CA ARG A 19 -9.94 -21.79 -7.91
C ARG A 19 -10.30 -21.16 -9.25
N MET A 20 -9.35 -21.10 -10.17
CA MET A 20 -9.45 -20.51 -11.49
C MET A 20 -8.79 -21.49 -12.46
N PRO A 21 -9.53 -22.50 -12.95
CA PRO A 21 -8.98 -23.46 -13.90
C PRO A 21 -8.43 -22.76 -15.14
N GLY A 22 -7.24 -23.15 -15.59
CA GLY A 22 -6.52 -22.50 -16.68
C GLY A 22 -5.70 -21.27 -16.25
N PHE A 23 -5.50 -21.06 -14.94
CA PHE A 23 -4.59 -20.02 -14.43
C PHE A 23 -3.12 -20.41 -14.63
N ILE A 24 -2.81 -21.72 -14.61
CA ILE A 24 -1.49 -22.26 -14.95
C ILE A 24 -1.57 -22.96 -16.32
N THR A 25 -0.82 -22.45 -17.28
CA THR A 25 -0.67 -23.04 -18.62
C THR A 25 0.79 -22.96 -19.06
N ASP A 26 1.15 -23.70 -20.10
CA ASP A 26 2.49 -23.62 -20.71
C ASP A 26 2.75 -22.25 -21.39
N GLU A 27 1.69 -21.48 -21.66
CA GLU A 27 1.75 -20.12 -22.22
C GLU A 27 1.86 -19.03 -21.13
N ALA A 28 1.71 -19.37 -19.85
CA ALA A 28 1.72 -18.41 -18.75
C ALA A 28 3.13 -17.83 -18.53
N ILE A 29 3.21 -16.51 -18.33
CA ILE A 29 4.49 -15.79 -18.22
C ILE A 29 4.61 -15.11 -16.86
N PHE A 30 5.75 -15.32 -16.19
CA PHE A 30 6.16 -14.46 -15.07
C PHE A 30 6.90 -13.23 -15.60
N ILE A 31 6.31 -12.05 -15.42
CA ILE A 31 6.86 -10.80 -15.95
C ILE A 31 7.40 -9.95 -14.79
N GLY A 32 8.73 -9.79 -14.76
CA GLY A 32 9.39 -8.84 -13.87
C GLY A 32 9.17 -9.09 -12.38
N ALA A 33 9.61 -8.13 -11.57
CA ALA A 33 9.37 -8.10 -10.13
C ALA A 33 8.59 -6.84 -9.77
N GLU A 34 7.39 -7.02 -9.24
CA GLU A 34 6.57 -5.92 -8.73
C GLU A 34 7.05 -5.57 -7.31
N THR A 35 7.76 -4.45 -7.17
CA THR A 35 8.47 -4.09 -5.93
C THR A 35 7.86 -2.91 -5.19
N ARG A 36 6.87 -2.23 -5.78
CA ARG A 36 6.29 -0.99 -5.26
C ARG A 36 4.79 -1.12 -5.04
N THR A 37 4.38 -2.16 -4.32
CA THR A 37 2.97 -2.40 -4.00
C THR A 37 2.41 -1.48 -2.92
N SER A 38 3.29 -0.90 -2.10
CA SER A 38 2.96 0.09 -1.07
C SER A 38 4.22 0.83 -0.63
N SER A 39 4.07 1.91 0.17
CA SER A 39 5.23 2.59 0.73
C SER A 39 6.03 1.68 1.67
N PRO A 40 7.37 1.62 1.53
CA PRO A 40 8.23 0.85 2.42
C PRO A 40 8.45 1.54 3.78
N VAL A 41 7.91 2.75 3.96
CA VAL A 41 8.06 3.55 5.17
C VAL A 41 6.71 4.04 5.68
N ARG A 42 6.66 4.35 6.97
CA ARG A 42 5.54 5.06 7.58
C ARG A 42 6.02 6.31 8.28
N ILE A 43 5.58 7.47 7.80
CA ILE A 43 5.93 8.76 8.39
C ILE A 43 4.92 9.05 9.50
N LEU A 44 5.32 8.82 10.75
CA LEU A 44 4.39 8.86 11.89
C LEU A 44 3.72 10.23 12.04
N ARG A 45 2.40 10.20 12.19
CA ARG A 45 1.56 11.36 12.47
C ARG A 45 0.60 11.11 13.64
N ASN A 46 0.18 12.16 14.32
CA ASN A 46 -0.79 12.13 15.42
C ASN A 46 -2.24 12.02 14.90
N LYS A 47 -3.22 12.15 15.80
CA LYS A 47 -4.65 12.10 15.46
C LYS A 47 -5.10 13.30 14.62
N ASP A 48 -4.39 14.42 14.72
CA ASP A 48 -4.64 15.66 13.98
C ASP A 48 -3.87 15.69 12.65
N PHE A 49 -3.39 14.53 12.19
CA PHE A 49 -2.66 14.33 10.94
C PHE A 49 -1.27 15.00 10.86
N GLN A 50 -0.81 15.66 11.92
CA GLN A 50 0.50 16.28 11.97
C GLN A 50 1.61 15.29 12.32
N SER A 51 2.80 15.48 11.73
CA SER A 51 4.02 14.77 12.10
C SER A 51 4.27 14.87 13.62
N LEU A 52 4.73 13.77 14.22
CA LEU A 52 5.06 13.74 15.65
C LEU A 52 6.22 14.67 16.03
N THR A 53 7.07 15.05 15.07
CA THR A 53 8.31 15.80 15.33
C THR A 53 8.35 17.17 14.66
N VAL A 54 7.46 17.45 13.71
CA VAL A 54 7.45 18.71 12.94
C VAL A 54 6.03 19.26 12.87
N LYS A 55 5.75 20.32 13.64
CA LYS A 55 4.45 20.99 13.62
C LYS A 55 4.16 21.57 12.23
N GLY A 56 2.92 21.42 11.74
CA GLY A 56 2.49 21.91 10.43
C GLY A 56 2.94 21.06 9.24
N LEU A 57 3.65 19.94 9.45
CA LEU A 57 3.88 18.92 8.42
C LEU A 57 2.81 17.84 8.52
N TYR A 58 2.13 17.53 7.41
CA TYR A 58 1.02 16.59 7.35
C TYR A 58 1.30 15.40 6.42
N PRO A 59 1.86 14.28 6.94
CA PRO A 59 2.09 13.10 6.12
C PRO A 59 0.75 12.44 5.76
N ILE A 60 0.41 12.38 4.46
CA ILE A 60 -0.82 11.78 3.94
C ILE A 60 -0.59 10.91 2.71
N GLY A 61 -1.59 10.08 2.40
CA GLY A 61 -1.59 9.24 1.21
C GLY A 61 -0.58 8.09 1.26
N GLU A 62 -0.38 7.43 0.11
CA GLU A 62 0.34 6.16 0.08
C GLU A 62 1.81 6.34 0.42
N GLY A 63 2.44 7.41 -0.06
CA GLY A 63 3.84 7.74 0.25
C GLY A 63 4.11 7.86 1.75
N SER A 64 3.13 8.31 2.53
CA SER A 64 3.24 8.40 4.00
C SER A 64 3.03 7.08 4.75
N GLY A 65 2.52 6.05 4.07
CA GLY A 65 2.18 4.75 4.66
C GLY A 65 0.81 4.68 5.34
N TYR A 66 -0.12 5.59 5.01
CA TYR A 66 -1.48 5.63 5.59
C TYR A 66 -2.60 5.23 4.62
N SER A 67 -2.28 4.98 3.34
CA SER A 67 -3.20 4.46 2.34
C SER A 67 -2.45 3.52 1.36
N GLY A 68 -3.17 2.94 0.40
CA GLY A 68 -2.60 1.96 -0.55
C GLY A 68 -3.39 1.89 -1.86
N GLY A 69 -3.92 3.03 -2.30
CA GLY A 69 -4.72 3.12 -3.52
C GLY A 69 -5.31 4.52 -3.73
N ILE A 70 -5.87 4.75 -4.90
CA ILE A 70 -6.37 6.06 -5.32
C ILE A 70 -7.44 6.57 -4.34
N VAL A 71 -8.49 5.77 -4.12
CA VAL A 71 -9.64 6.17 -3.29
C VAL A 71 -9.23 6.36 -1.83
N SER A 72 -8.44 5.44 -1.27
CA SER A 72 -8.00 5.54 0.12
C SER A 72 -7.07 6.73 0.36
N SER A 73 -6.21 7.07 -0.62
CA SER A 73 -5.35 8.26 -0.55
C SER A 73 -6.17 9.55 -0.63
N ALA A 74 -7.19 9.60 -1.49
CA ALA A 74 -8.09 10.74 -1.59
C ALA A 74 -8.87 10.96 -0.29
N VAL A 75 -9.42 9.89 0.30
CA VAL A 75 -10.10 9.95 1.61
C VAL A 75 -9.16 10.40 2.72
N ASP A 76 -7.90 9.94 2.72
CA ASP A 76 -6.90 10.38 3.68
C ASP A 76 -6.60 11.88 3.56
N GLY A 77 -6.53 12.39 2.32
CA GLY A 77 -6.36 13.81 2.03
C GLY A 77 -7.53 14.66 2.50
N ILE A 78 -8.77 14.24 2.24
CA ILE A 78 -9.98 14.96 2.70
C ILE A 78 -9.99 15.07 4.23
N LYS A 79 -9.74 13.97 4.95
CA LYS A 79 -9.72 13.98 6.41
C LYS A 79 -8.64 14.89 6.98
N CYS A 80 -7.47 14.91 6.34
CA CYS A 80 -6.39 15.82 6.73
C CYS A 80 -6.77 17.29 6.47
N ALA A 81 -7.39 17.58 5.33
CA ALA A 81 -7.86 18.94 5.02
C ALA A 81 -8.91 19.41 6.04
N ASP A 82 -9.87 18.56 6.41
CA ASP A 82 -10.86 18.87 7.44
C ASP A 82 -10.19 19.15 8.80
N ALA A 83 -9.18 18.36 9.18
CA ALA A 83 -8.42 18.58 10.41
C ALA A 83 -7.68 19.93 10.40
N ILE A 84 -7.06 20.30 9.27
CA ILE A 84 -6.37 21.59 9.10
C ILE A 84 -7.37 22.75 9.22
N VAL A 85 -8.54 22.64 8.58
CA VAL A 85 -9.58 23.68 8.65
C VAL A 85 -10.06 23.87 10.09
N CYS A 86 -10.27 22.78 10.83
CA CYS A 86 -10.66 22.83 12.24
C CYS A 86 -9.58 23.42 13.17
N GLU A 87 -8.28 23.23 12.87
CA GLU A 87 -7.18 23.82 13.66
C GLU A 87 -7.05 25.34 13.43
N LEU A 88 -7.38 25.81 12.23
CA LEU A 88 -7.22 27.22 11.82
C LEU A 88 -8.44 28.10 12.09
N ALA A 89 -9.59 27.48 12.38
CA ALA A 89 -10.84 28.17 12.72
C ALA A 89 -10.84 28.67 14.17
#